data_AF-A0A2T7VMX8-F1
#
_entry.id   AF-A0A2T7VMX8-F1
#
_cell.length_a   1.000
_cell.length_b   1.000
_cell.length_c   1.000
_cell.angle_alpha   90.00
_cell.angle_beta   90.00
_cell.angle_gamma   90.00
#
_symmetry.space_group_name_H-M   'P 1'
#
loop_
_entity.id
_entity.type
_entity.pdbx_description
1 polymer ?
#
loop_
_entity_poly.entity_id
_entity_poly.type
_entity_poly.pdbx_seq_one_letter_code
_entity_poly.pdbx_strand_id
1 'polypeptide(L)' 'VTGDHVRRTSLTMRAEVRNMITRDRILTIEKIVFVGLDDHGQPIPHGYTDITYERDRLPHHHGLMRTEDGSTAD' A
#
# COMPACT_ATOMS: atom_id res chain seq x y z
N VAL A 1 8.42 7.95 19.33
CA VAL A 1 8.77 6.57 18.90
C VAL A 1 8.45 6.49 17.42
N THR A 2 9.46 6.74 16.59
CA THR A 2 9.38 6.79 15.12
C THR A 2 9.48 5.35 14.60
N GLY A 3 8.56 4.95 13.74
CA GLY A 3 8.29 3.54 13.50
C GLY A 3 7.76 3.33 12.09
N ASP A 4 8.55 3.77 11.14
CA ASP A 4 8.21 3.97 9.74
C ASP A 4 8.42 2.66 8.96
N HIS A 5 7.63 1.63 9.28
CA HIS A 5 7.90 0.26 8.82
C HIS A 5 7.34 -0.01 7.42
N VAL A 6 8.10 0.36 6.38
CA VAL A 6 7.93 -0.18 5.02
C VAL A 6 8.78 -1.44 4.91
N ARG A 7 8.18 -2.60 4.63
CA ARG A 7 8.91 -3.87 4.45
C ARG A 7 8.79 -4.28 3.00
N ARG A 8 9.89 -4.72 2.37
CA ARG A 8 9.98 -5.05 0.93
C ARG A 8 8.73 -5.69 0.29
N THR A 9 8.08 -6.64 0.96
CA THR A 9 6.91 -7.38 0.45
C THR A 9 5.58 -7.02 1.11
N SER A 10 5.57 -6.14 2.11
CA SER A 10 4.34 -5.73 2.80
C SER A 10 4.25 -4.24 3.10
N LEU A 11 3.10 -3.64 2.78
CA LEU A 11 2.77 -2.26 3.11
C LEU A 11 1.94 -2.22 4.41
N THR A 12 2.36 -1.39 5.37
CA THR A 12 1.62 -1.19 6.63
C THR A 12 0.96 0.20 6.65
N MET A 13 -0.34 0.26 6.95
CA MET A 13 -1.12 1.49 6.95
C MET A 13 -1.95 1.64 8.24
N ARG A 14 -2.18 2.91 8.64
CA ARG A 14 -3.13 3.31 9.69
C ARG A 14 -4.28 4.05 9.04
N ALA A 15 -5.53 3.77 9.45
CA ALA A 15 -6.71 4.44 8.92
C ALA A 15 -7.55 5.08 10.04
N GLU A 16 -8.00 6.31 9.83
CA GLU A 16 -8.89 7.04 10.74
C GLU A 16 -10.11 7.56 9.98
N VAL A 17 -11.30 7.07 10.32
CA VAL A 17 -12.56 7.55 9.77
C VAL A 17 -13.12 8.63 10.69
N ARG A 18 -13.45 9.78 10.10
CA ARG A 18 -13.98 10.94 10.82
C ARG A 18 -15.29 11.38 10.23
N ASN A 19 -16.21 11.82 11.09
CA ASN A 19 -17.38 12.56 10.66
C ASN A 19 -16.90 13.87 10.01
N MET A 20 -17.28 14.12 8.77
CA MET A 20 -16.81 15.30 8.03
C MET A 20 -17.36 16.62 8.60
N ILE A 21 -18.55 16.60 9.21
CA ILE A 21 -19.23 17.78 9.75
C ILE A 21 -18.73 18.08 11.16
N THR A 22 -18.84 17.11 12.08
CA THR A 22 -18.49 17.29 13.50
C THR A 22 -17.01 17.11 13.78
N ARG A 23 -16.25 16.49 12.86
CA ARG A 23 -14.82 16.12 12.98
C ARG A 23 -14.55 15.06 14.04
N ASP A 24 -15.60 14.48 14.61
CA ASP A 24 -15.51 13.37 15.54
C ASP A 24 -14.94 12.14 14.86
N ARG A 25 -14.14 11.37 15.61
CA ARG A 25 -13.63 10.07 15.14
C ARG A 25 -14.75 9.05 15.24
N ILE A 26 -15.04 8.38 14.13
CA ILE A 26 -16.07 7.33 14.05
C ILE A 26 -15.40 5.96 14.24
N LEU A 27 -14.26 5.74 13.59
CA LEU A 27 -13.55 4.47 13.59
C LEU A 27 -12.05 4.72 13.43
N THR A 28 -11.24 3.96 14.16
CA THR A 28 -9.78 3.98 14.04
C THR A 28 -9.29 2.57 13.83
N ILE A 29 -8.48 2.36 12.80
CA ILE A 29 -7.78 1.11 12.55
C ILE A 29 -6.28 1.39 12.70
N GLU A 30 -5.71 0.79 13.73
CA GLU A 30 -4.31 0.99 14.11
C GLU A 30 -3.33 0.43 13.08
N LYS A 31 -3.65 -0.73 12.51
CA LYS A 31 -2.74 -1.46 11.63
C LYS A 31 -3.49 -2.28 10.57
N ILE A 32 -3.25 -1.95 9.32
CA ILE A 32 -3.64 -2.71 8.13
C ILE A 32 -2.36 -3.13 7.43
N VAL A 33 -2.23 -4.41 7.07
CA VAL A 33 -1.05 -4.93 6.37
C VAL A 33 -1.48 -5.55 5.05
N PHE A 34 -0.93 -5.03 3.95
CA PHE A 34 -1.10 -5.58 2.60
C PHE A 34 0.16 -6.34 2.21
N VAL A 35 -0.02 -7.49 1.54
CA VAL A 35 1.06 -8.31 0.98
C VAL A 35 0.70 -8.60 -0.48
N GLY A 36 1.61 -8.29 -1.41
CA GLY A 36 1.44 -8.72 -2.80
C GLY A 36 1.84 -10.18 -2.94
N LEU A 37 1.06 -10.97 -3.69
CA LEU A 37 1.35 -12.37 -3.99
C LEU A 37 1.41 -12.58 -5.52
N ASP A 38 2.21 -13.53 -5.98
CA ASP A 38 2.19 -14.02 -7.36
C ASP A 38 1.17 -15.15 -7.57
N ASP A 39 1.10 -15.69 -8.80
CA ASP A 39 0.20 -16.79 -9.18
C ASP A 39 0.50 -18.11 -8.44
N HIS A 40 1.67 -18.22 -7.82
CA HIS A 40 2.09 -19.35 -6.99
C HIS A 40 1.91 -19.07 -5.49
N GLY A 41 1.36 -17.91 -5.12
CA GLY A 41 1.16 -17.49 -3.74
C GLY A 41 2.44 -17.03 -3.03
N GLN A 42 3.53 -16.77 -3.75
CA GLN A 42 4.77 -16.26 -3.17
C GLN A 42 4.72 -14.73 -3.00
N PRO A 43 5.28 -14.19 -1.91
CA PRO A 43 5.27 -12.74 -1.67
C PRO A 43 6.12 -11.98 -2.69
N ILE A 44 5.49 -11.04 -3.41
CA ILE A 44 6.19 -10.15 -4.33
C ILE A 44 6.52 -8.80 -3.67
N PRO A 45 7.66 -8.18 -4.02
CA PRO A 45 7.98 -6.85 -3.54
C PRO A 45 6.97 -5.81 -4.01
N HIS A 46 6.53 -4.92 -3.12
CA HIS A 46 5.52 -3.90 -3.44
C HIS A 46 6.11 -2.65 -4.12
N GLY A 47 7.42 -2.58 -4.32
CA GLY A 47 8.07 -1.52 -5.11
C GLY A 47 8.11 -0.12 -4.49
N TYR A 48 7.62 0.08 -3.26
CA TYR A 48 7.69 1.36 -2.55
C TYR A 48 8.83 1.33 -1.53
N THR A 49 9.67 2.36 -1.50
CA THR A 49 10.80 2.47 -0.56
C THR A 49 10.53 3.44 0.57
N ASP A 50 9.58 4.36 0.38
CA ASP A 50 9.37 5.49 1.28
C ASP A 50 7.93 5.53 1.81
N ILE A 51 7.81 5.89 3.09
CA ILE A 51 6.55 6.23 3.74
C ILE A 51 5.98 7.51 3.13
N THR A 52 4.71 7.48 2.72
CA THR A 52 4.00 8.67 2.26
C THR A 52 3.04 9.13 3.35
N TYR A 53 3.19 10.37 3.80
CA TYR A 53 2.34 10.98 4.83
C TYR A 53 1.25 11.89 4.25
N GLU A 54 1.21 12.06 2.93
CA GLU A 54 0.19 12.89 2.28
C GLU A 54 -1.17 12.17 2.28
N ARG A 55 -2.22 12.92 2.65
CA ARG A 55 -3.59 12.41 2.81
C ARG A 55 -4.25 11.89 1.54
N ASP A 56 -3.62 12.01 0.38
CA ASP A 56 -4.34 11.90 -0.89
C ASP A 56 -3.53 11.29 -2.03
N ARG A 57 -2.77 10.21 -1.78
CA ARG A 57 -2.15 9.47 -2.87
C ARG A 57 -2.22 7.98 -2.62
N LEU A 58 -3.31 7.37 -3.07
CA LEU A 58 -3.12 6.08 -3.73
C LEU A 58 -2.10 6.34 -4.85
N PRO A 59 -0.91 5.74 -4.81
CA PRO A 59 0.10 5.99 -5.83
C PRO A 59 -0.54 5.75 -7.20
N HIS A 60 -0.52 6.77 -8.06
CA HIS A 60 -1.01 6.64 -9.43
C HIS A 60 -0.16 5.59 -10.13
N HIS A 61 -0.77 4.43 -10.40
CA HIS A 61 -0.27 3.33 -11.21
C HIS A 61 1.22 3.40 -11.55
N HIS A 62 2.08 2.82 -10.69
CA HIS A 62 3.27 2.17 -11.21
C HIS A 62 2.89 0.74 -11.64
N GLY A 63 2.00 0.67 -12.62
CA GLY A 63 1.90 -0.52 -13.45
C GLY A 63 3.12 -0.49 -14.35
N LEU A 64 4.04 -1.43 -14.14
CA LEU A 64 4.95 -2.05 -15.10
C LEU A 64 6.01 -2.81 -14.29
N MET A 65 5.60 -3.91 -13.66
CA MET A 65 6.56 -4.98 -13.41
C MET A 65 6.68 -5.75 -14.73
N ARG A 66 7.75 -5.50 -15.48
CA ARG A 66 8.15 -6.36 -16.60
C ARG A 66 8.41 -7.75 -16.03
N THR A 67 7.52 -8.69 -16.30
CA THR A 67 7.89 -10.11 -16.31
C THR A 67 8.75 -10.34 -17.55
N GLU A 68 9.78 -11.16 -17.43
CA GLU A 68 10.78 -11.38 -18.48
C GLU A 68 10.29 -12.28 -19.62
N ASP A 69 8.99 -12.30 -19.87
CA ASP A 69 8.37 -13.12 -20.90
C ASP A 69 7.74 -12.19 -21.95
N GLY A 70 8.53 -11.91 -22.99
CA GLY A 70 8.18 -10.99 -24.07
C GLY A 70 6.98 -11.44 -24.91
N SER A 71 5.77 -11.20 -24.43
CA SER A 71 4.55 -11.23 -25.22
C SER A 71 3.64 -10.08 -24.80
N THR A 72 3.74 -8.97 -25.52
CA THR A 72 2.71 -7.93 -25.56
C THR A 72 1.55 -8.47 -26.39
N ALA A 73 0.39 -8.69 -25.79
CA ALA A 73 -0.87 -8.86 -26.52
C ALA A 73 -1.64 -7.52 -26.49
N ASP A 74 -2.13 -7.16 -27.68
CA ASP A 74 -3.04 -6.04 -28.00
C ASP A 74 -4.30 -6.04 -27.14
#